data_AF-A0A7J6LY79-F1
#
_entry.id   AF-A0A7J6LY79-F1
#
_cell.length_a   1.000
_cell.length_b   1.000
_cell.length_c   1.000
_cell.angle_alpha   90.00
_cell.angle_beta   90.00
_cell.angle_gamma   90.00
#
_symmetry.space_group_name_H-M   'P 1'
#
loop_
_entity.id
_entity.type
_entity.pdbx_description
1 polymer ?
#
loop_
_entity_poly.entity_id
_entity_poly.type
_entity_poly.pdbx_seq_one_letter_code
_entity_poly.pdbx_strand_id
1 'polypeptide(L)'
;MRVIIVTAALTAALAGQCSPSDEAFWKKYGVHFSNFMAGCVMTNLGQKASIEQCMKNDKHWALSAGCTDCFATFGACTFPKCFTTCSTYGVGDKRCWDCNINTPCPQALYDCTGYGLSQLPPNQTGTEDHLPDMRLML
;
A
#
# COMPACT_ATOMS: atom_id res chain seq x y z
N MET A 1 25.45 19.16 -37.43
CA MET A 1 24.22 18.43 -37.03
C MET A 1 24.57 17.56 -35.82
N ARG A 2 24.00 17.83 -34.64
CA ARG A 2 24.17 17.00 -33.44
C ARG A 2 22.98 16.05 -33.35
N VAL A 3 23.24 14.75 -33.43
CA VAL A 3 22.24 13.70 -33.23
C VAL A 3 22.07 13.54 -31.72
N ILE A 4 20.95 14.03 -31.18
CA ILE A 4 20.56 13.78 -29.79
C ILE A 4 19.94 12.39 -29.77
N ILE A 5 20.69 11.41 -29.29
CA ILE A 5 20.17 10.07 -29.01
C ILE A 5 19.43 10.17 -27.68
N VAL A 6 18.11 10.29 -27.74
CA VAL A 6 17.26 10.15 -26.55
C VAL A 6 17.23 8.66 -26.21
N THR A 7 18.10 8.24 -25.30
CA THR A 7 17.98 6.93 -24.65
C THR A 7 16.75 6.98 -23.74
N ALA A 8 15.60 6.62 -24.30
CA ALA A 8 14.45 6.23 -23.50
C ALA A 8 14.87 5.01 -22.68
N ALA A 9 15.07 5.19 -21.37
CA ALA A 9 15.14 4.08 -20.45
C ALA A 9 13.78 3.37 -20.52
N LEU A 10 13.69 2.28 -21.27
CA LEU A 10 12.60 1.34 -21.12
C LEU A 10 12.80 0.69 -19.74
N THR A 11 12.20 1.31 -18.72
CA THR A 11 11.86 0.62 -17.50
C THR A 11 10.98 -0.54 -17.95
N ALA A 12 11.52 -1.76 -17.92
CA ALA A 12 10.69 -2.95 -18.08
C ALA A 12 9.54 -2.81 -17.09
N ALA A 13 8.32 -2.65 -17.60
CA ALA A 13 7.14 -2.67 -16.76
C ALA A 13 7.16 -4.03 -16.07
N LEU A 14 7.45 -4.03 -14.76
CA LEU A 14 7.15 -5.18 -13.92
C LEU A 14 5.67 -5.50 -14.17
N ALA A 15 5.37 -6.75 -14.49
CA ALA A 15 4.08 -7.20 -15.02
C ALA A 15 2.93 -7.17 -13.98
N GLY A 16 2.77 -6.05 -13.27
CA GLY A 16 1.73 -5.82 -12.26
C GLY A 16 0.84 -4.62 -12.60
N GLN A 17 -0.18 -4.42 -11.77
CA GLN A 17 -1.22 -3.40 -11.89
C GLN A 17 -0.79 -2.02 -11.39
N CYS A 18 0.33 -1.92 -10.65
CA CYS A 18 0.84 -0.65 -10.16
C CYS A 18 1.89 -0.07 -11.11
N SER A 19 1.74 1.20 -11.44
CA SER A 19 2.68 1.97 -12.26
C SER A 19 3.83 2.56 -11.42
N PRO A 20 4.91 3.06 -12.06
CA PRO A 20 5.95 3.83 -11.35
C PRO A 20 5.43 5.09 -10.65
N SER A 21 4.36 5.70 -11.16
CA SER A 21 3.71 6.86 -10.52
C SER A 21 3.03 6.47 -9.22
N ASP A 22 2.43 5.28 -9.16
CA ASP A 22 1.85 4.73 -7.93
C ASP A 22 2.96 4.52 -6.89
N GLU A 23 4.09 3.94 -7.32
CA GLU A 23 5.24 3.71 -6.44
C GLU A 23 5.79 5.02 -5.88
N ALA A 24 5.98 6.02 -6.73
CA ALA A 24 6.39 7.35 -6.30
C ALA A 24 5.40 7.97 -5.30
N PHE A 25 4.11 7.75 -5.50
CA PHE A 25 3.07 8.22 -4.59
C PHE A 25 3.21 7.60 -3.20
N TRP A 26 3.18 6.27 -3.04
CA TRP A 26 3.26 5.69 -1.70
C TRP A 26 4.63 5.93 -1.04
N LYS A 27 5.73 5.96 -1.80
CA LYS A 27 7.06 6.30 -1.27
C LYS A 27 7.13 7.71 -0.69
N LYS A 28 6.43 8.67 -1.30
CA LYS A 28 6.35 10.04 -0.80
C LYS A 28 5.77 10.10 0.62
N TYR A 29 4.77 9.28 0.91
CA TYR A 29 4.08 9.25 2.21
C TYR A 29 4.72 8.27 3.20
N GLY A 30 5.44 7.25 2.72
CA GLY A 30 6.19 6.32 3.56
C GLY A 30 5.28 5.62 4.58
N VAL A 31 5.65 5.70 5.86
CA VAL A 31 4.89 5.08 6.96
C VAL A 31 3.45 5.61 7.08
N HIS A 32 3.20 6.87 6.71
CA HIS A 32 1.85 7.44 6.72
C HIS A 32 0.93 6.72 5.72
N PHE A 33 1.46 6.31 4.56
CA PHE A 33 0.70 5.50 3.63
C PHE A 33 0.33 4.14 4.22
N SER A 34 1.27 3.49 4.91
CA SER A 34 1.02 2.21 5.58
C SER A 34 0.00 2.34 6.72
N ASN A 35 0.10 3.40 7.51
CA ASN A 35 -0.88 3.70 8.57
C ASN A 35 -2.25 4.01 8.00
N PHE A 36 -2.32 4.75 6.89
CA PHE A 36 -3.56 5.03 6.19
C PHE A 36 -4.23 3.75 5.65
N MET A 37 -3.44 2.87 5.01
CA MET A 37 -3.94 1.56 4.60
C MET A 37 -4.45 0.74 5.79
N ALA A 38 -3.69 0.70 6.88
CA ALA A 38 -4.09 -0.01 8.09
C ALA A 38 -5.40 0.57 8.68
N GLY A 39 -5.54 1.90 8.70
CA GLY A 39 -6.77 2.58 9.10
C GLY A 39 -7.96 2.18 8.22
N CYS A 40 -7.81 2.23 6.90
CA CYS A 40 -8.85 1.79 5.98
C CYS A 40 -9.23 0.32 6.17
N VAL A 41 -8.27 -0.57 6.39
CA VAL A 41 -8.53 -2.00 6.64
C VAL A 41 -9.29 -2.22 7.94
N MET A 42 -8.87 -1.56 9.02
CA MET A 42 -9.48 -1.71 10.34
C MET A 42 -10.89 -1.11 10.40
N THR A 43 -11.09 0.09 9.87
CA THR A 43 -12.40 0.77 9.85
C THR A 43 -13.42 0.01 9.00
N ASN A 44 -12.97 -0.66 7.94
CA ASN A 44 -13.84 -1.40 7.02
C ASN A 44 -13.85 -2.91 7.27
N LEU A 45 -13.30 -3.36 8.40
CA LEU A 45 -13.34 -4.76 8.84
C LEU A 45 -12.90 -5.77 7.77
N GLY A 46 -11.86 -5.45 6.99
CA GLY A 46 -11.38 -6.34 5.93
C GLY A 46 -12.27 -6.43 4.68
N GLN A 47 -13.33 -5.63 4.55
CA GLN A 47 -14.21 -5.69 3.38
C GLN A 47 -13.58 -4.99 2.17
N LYS A 48 -13.13 -5.76 1.18
CA LYS A 48 -12.37 -5.27 0.01
C LYS A 48 -12.95 -4.00 -0.63
N ALA A 49 -14.23 -4.02 -1.02
CA ALA A 49 -14.86 -2.88 -1.70
C ALA A 49 -14.91 -1.62 -0.82
N SER A 50 -15.12 -1.79 0.47
CA SER A 50 -15.14 -0.69 1.44
C SER A 50 -13.75 -0.15 1.74
N ILE A 51 -12.73 -1.01 1.78
CA ILE A 51 -11.31 -0.61 1.89
C ILE A 51 -10.91 0.21 0.65
N GLU A 52 -11.24 -0.27 -0.54
CA GLU A 52 -10.98 0.42 -1.80
C GLU A 52 -11.64 1.82 -1.81
N GLN A 53 -12.90 1.89 -1.37
CA GLN A 53 -13.60 3.17 -1.27
C GLN A 53 -12.98 4.10 -0.23
N CYS A 54 -12.54 3.57 0.92
CA CYS A 54 -11.82 4.35 1.93
C CYS A 54 -10.56 4.98 1.35
N MET A 55 -9.76 4.21 0.61
CA MET A 55 -8.55 4.73 -0.02
C MET A 55 -8.86 5.84 -1.03
N LYS A 56 -9.90 5.66 -1.85
CA LYS A 56 -10.31 6.65 -2.88
C LYS A 56 -10.94 7.91 -2.32
N ASN A 57 -11.49 7.87 -1.10
CA ASN A 57 -12.14 9.01 -0.47
C ASN A 57 -11.14 10.02 0.13
N ASP A 58 -9.87 9.64 0.28
CA ASP A 58 -8.85 10.56 0.75
C ASP A 58 -8.58 11.66 -0.30
N LYS A 59 -8.50 12.91 0.14
CA LYS A 59 -8.31 14.07 -0.74
C LYS A 59 -6.95 14.09 -1.45
N HIS A 60 -5.98 13.32 -0.94
CA HIS A 60 -4.64 13.18 -1.50
C HIS A 60 -4.46 11.89 -2.29
N TRP A 61 -5.49 11.05 -2.42
CA TRP A 61 -5.41 9.82 -3.20
C TRP A 61 -4.96 10.07 -4.64
N ALA A 62 -4.00 9.28 -5.10
CA ALA A 62 -3.48 9.34 -6.46
C ALA A 62 -3.07 7.98 -7.04
N LEU A 63 -3.48 6.87 -6.41
CA LEU A 63 -3.19 5.53 -6.94
C LEU A 63 -4.05 5.24 -8.16
N SER A 64 -3.52 4.49 -9.11
CA SER A 64 -4.30 3.89 -10.18
C SER A 64 -5.34 2.91 -9.62
N ALA A 65 -6.42 2.68 -10.37
CA ALA A 65 -7.49 1.79 -9.94
C ALA A 65 -7.00 0.36 -9.70
N GLY A 66 -6.18 -0.18 -10.62
CA GLY A 66 -5.58 -1.51 -10.47
C GLY A 66 -4.66 -1.61 -9.25
N CYS A 67 -3.87 -0.58 -8.98
CA CYS A 67 -3.01 -0.57 -7.79
C CYS A 67 -3.81 -0.49 -6.48
N THR A 68 -4.86 0.32 -6.46
CA THR A 68 -5.78 0.40 -5.30
C THR A 68 -6.43 -0.96 -5.03
N ASP A 69 -6.82 -1.69 -6.08
CA ASP A 69 -7.38 -3.04 -5.97
C ASP A 69 -6.39 -4.02 -5.33
N CYS A 70 -5.10 -3.96 -5.69
CA CYS A 70 -4.07 -4.80 -5.08
C CYS A 70 -3.98 -4.60 -3.56
N PHE A 71 -3.91 -3.35 -3.09
CA PHE A 71 -3.84 -3.05 -1.65
C PHE A 71 -5.14 -3.39 -0.92
N ALA A 72 -6.30 -3.14 -1.52
CA ALA A 72 -7.59 -3.53 -0.95
C ALA A 72 -7.72 -5.05 -0.80
N THR A 73 -7.27 -5.80 -1.82
CA THR A 73 -7.24 -7.26 -1.80
C THR A 73 -6.31 -7.79 -0.72
N PHE A 74 -5.12 -7.20 -0.58
CA PHE A 74 -4.19 -7.55 0.48
C PHE A 74 -4.81 -7.35 1.87
N GLY A 75 -5.39 -6.19 2.13
CA GLY A 75 -6.06 -5.91 3.40
C GLY A 75 -7.23 -6.86 3.69
N ALA A 76 -8.03 -7.17 2.68
CA ALA A 76 -9.13 -8.15 2.80
C ALA A 76 -8.63 -9.58 3.05
N CYS A 77 -7.45 -9.93 2.53
CA CYS A 77 -6.82 -11.22 2.76
C CYS A 77 -6.24 -11.34 4.17
N THR A 78 -5.53 -10.32 4.65
CA THR A 78 -4.83 -10.38 5.95
C THR A 78 -5.76 -10.13 7.13
N PHE A 79 -6.78 -9.29 7.00
CA PHE A 79 -7.69 -8.96 8.09
C PHE A 79 -8.26 -10.19 8.81
N PRO A 80 -8.98 -11.13 8.16
CA PRO A 80 -9.55 -12.27 8.87
C PRO A 80 -8.50 -13.23 9.46
N LYS A 81 -7.25 -13.20 8.94
CA LYS A 81 -6.15 -14.07 9.41
C LYS A 81 -5.40 -13.49 10.59
N CYS A 82 -5.31 -12.16 10.68
CA CYS A 82 -4.45 -11.45 11.62
C CYS A 82 -5.20 -10.52 12.55
N PHE A 83 -6.51 -10.33 12.40
CA PHE A 83 -7.31 -9.42 13.20
C PHE A 83 -7.10 -9.66 14.69
N THR A 84 -7.23 -10.89 15.18
CA THR A 84 -7.05 -11.19 16.61
C THR A 84 -5.66 -10.75 17.11
N THR A 85 -4.59 -11.12 16.42
CA THR A 85 -3.22 -10.71 16.77
C THR A 85 -3.07 -9.20 16.78
N CYS A 86 -3.57 -8.53 15.75
CA CYS A 86 -3.46 -7.08 15.59
C CYS A 86 -4.33 -6.29 16.57
N SER A 87 -5.49 -6.82 16.97
CA SER A 87 -6.33 -6.23 18.00
C SER A 87 -5.74 -6.42 19.40
N THR A 88 -5.04 -7.53 19.65
CA THR A 88 -4.38 -7.77 20.95
C THR A 88 -3.14 -6.91 21.15
N TYR A 89 -2.30 -6.79 20.11
CA TYR A 89 -0.99 -6.15 20.25
C TYR A 89 -0.91 -4.75 19.65
N GLY A 90 -1.86 -4.36 18.80
CA GLY A 90 -1.84 -3.11 18.06
C GLY A 90 -1.28 -3.28 16.66
N VAL A 91 -1.76 -2.45 15.73
CA VAL A 91 -1.45 -2.57 14.29
C VAL A 91 0.01 -2.25 13.98
N GLY A 92 0.64 -1.38 14.78
CA GLY A 92 2.06 -1.04 14.69
C GLY A 92 3.00 -2.00 15.42
N ASP A 93 2.48 -3.02 16.11
CA ASP A 93 3.31 -3.97 16.86
C ASP A 93 3.92 -5.02 15.93
N LYS A 94 5.17 -5.42 16.22
CA LYS A 94 5.89 -6.44 15.45
C LYS A 94 5.11 -7.73 15.30
N ARG A 95 4.33 -8.16 16.30
CA ARG A 95 3.52 -9.40 16.24
C ARG A 95 2.39 -9.29 15.24
N CYS A 96 1.75 -8.12 15.14
CA CYS A 96 0.76 -7.87 14.09
C CYS A 96 1.43 -7.88 12.71
N TRP A 97 2.56 -7.19 12.57
CA TRP A 97 3.32 -7.17 11.32
C TRP A 97 3.74 -8.58 10.88
N ASP A 98 4.37 -9.34 11.79
CA ASP A 98 4.81 -10.72 11.56
C ASP A 98 3.64 -11.61 11.13
N CYS A 99 2.44 -11.42 11.69
CA CYS A 99 1.27 -12.14 11.23
C CYS A 99 0.97 -11.82 9.76
N ASN A 100 0.89 -10.54 9.39
CA ASN A 100 0.57 -10.10 8.03
C ASN A 100 1.55 -10.70 7.00
N ILE A 101 2.86 -10.66 7.28
CA ILE A 101 3.90 -11.13 6.35
C ILE A 101 4.07 -12.65 6.29
N ASN A 102 3.67 -13.38 7.32
CA ASN A 102 3.78 -14.85 7.35
C ASN A 102 2.52 -15.56 6.82
N THR A 103 1.57 -14.81 6.26
CA THR A 103 0.46 -15.37 5.49
C THR A 103 0.83 -15.54 4.01
N PRO A 104 -0.01 -16.21 3.18
CA PRO A 104 0.14 -16.18 1.72
C PRO A 104 -0.19 -14.82 1.06
N CYS A 105 -0.81 -13.88 1.79
CA CYS A 105 -1.30 -12.62 1.24
C CYS A 105 -0.22 -11.69 0.64
N PRO A 106 1.00 -11.56 1.21
CA PRO A 106 2.05 -10.73 0.65
C PRO A 106 2.50 -11.17 -0.73
N GLN A 107 2.57 -12.49 -1.00
CA GLN A 107 2.94 -12.98 -2.32
C GLN A 107 1.95 -12.52 -3.38
N ALA A 108 0.65 -12.63 -3.10
CA ALA A 108 -0.40 -12.13 -3.99
C ALA A 108 -0.31 -10.61 -4.19
N LEU A 109 0.10 -9.85 -3.17
CA LEU A 109 0.37 -8.42 -3.30
C LEU A 109 1.57 -8.16 -4.22
N TYR A 110 2.67 -8.91 -4.08
CA TYR A 110 3.85 -8.74 -4.94
C TYR A 110 3.51 -9.01 -6.41
N ASP A 111 2.79 -10.11 -6.66
CA ASP A 111 2.38 -10.49 -8.00
C ASP A 111 1.40 -9.46 -8.60
N CYS A 112 0.45 -8.97 -7.79
CA CYS A 112 -0.53 -7.99 -8.22
C CYS A 112 0.11 -6.63 -8.52
N THR A 113 0.97 -6.14 -7.63
CA THR A 113 1.57 -4.81 -7.77
C THR A 113 2.73 -4.80 -8.78
N GLY A 114 3.42 -5.93 -8.94
CA GLY A 114 4.69 -6.00 -9.67
C GLY A 114 5.88 -5.52 -8.85
N TYR A 115 5.70 -5.24 -7.54
CA TYR A 115 6.76 -4.71 -6.67
C TYR A 115 7.16 -5.72 -5.60
N GLY A 116 8.47 -5.85 -5.37
CA GLY A 116 9.00 -6.68 -4.28
C GLY A 116 8.90 -6.01 -2.91
N LEU A 117 9.18 -6.79 -1.85
CA LEU A 117 9.09 -6.33 -0.46
C LEU A 117 9.85 -5.01 -0.19
N SER A 118 11.04 -4.83 -0.77
CA SER A 118 11.84 -3.62 -0.55
C SER A 118 11.30 -2.36 -1.25
N GLN A 119 10.33 -2.50 -2.16
CA GLN A 119 9.75 -1.42 -2.94
C GLN A 119 8.34 -1.03 -2.46
N LEU A 120 7.71 -1.93 -1.72
CA LEU A 120 6.40 -1.69 -1.12
C LEU A 120 6.48 -0.75 0.08
N PRO A 121 5.32 -0.20 0.52
CA PRO A 121 5.25 0.64 1.70
C PRO A 121 5.90 -0.03 2.93
N PRO A 122 6.57 0.74 3.80
CA PRO A 122 7.21 0.19 5.00
C PRO A 122 6.16 -0.34 5.98
N ASN A 123 6.61 -1.01 7.04
CA ASN A 123 5.71 -1.47 8.09
C ASN A 123 4.91 -0.30 8.69
N GLN A 124 3.62 -0.50 8.88
CA GLN A 124 2.79 0.46 9.63
C GLN A 124 3.26 0.56 11.09
N THR A 125 3.08 1.74 11.69
CA THR A 125 3.33 2.01 13.11
C THR A 125 2.04 2.35 13.87
N GLY A 126 0.92 2.46 13.16
CA GLY A 126 -0.40 2.75 13.72
C GLY A 126 -1.48 2.76 12.64
N THR A 127 -2.48 3.61 12.83
CA THR A 127 -3.59 3.82 11.89
C THR A 127 -3.78 5.31 11.65
N GLU A 128 -4.12 5.67 10.42
CA GLU A 128 -4.49 7.03 10.02
C GLU A 128 -5.81 6.99 9.25
N ASP A 129 -6.68 7.97 9.49
CA ASP A 129 -7.97 8.07 8.81
C ASP A 129 -7.87 8.83 7.46
N HIS A 130 -6.76 9.52 7.24
CA HIS A 130 -6.44 10.24 6.01
C HIS A 130 -4.93 10.43 5.88
N LEU A 131 -4.45 10.59 4.64
CA LEU A 131 -3.07 10.95 4.39
C LEU A 131 -2.83 12.41 4.82
N PRO A 132 -1.70 12.72 5.46
CA PRO A 132 -1.48 14.06 5.96
C PRO A 132 -0.94 14.99 4.86
N ASP A 133 -1.14 16.30 5.02
CA ASP A 133 -0.62 17.26 4.04
C ASP A 133 0.90 17.39 4.18
N MET A 134 1.63 16.81 3.23
CA MET A 134 3.10 16.82 3.20
C MET A 134 3.70 18.23 3.15
N ARG A 135 2.93 19.28 2.80
CA ARG A 135 3.40 20.67 2.83
C ARG A 135 3.56 21.22 4.25
N LEU A 136 2.90 20.61 5.23
CA LEU A 136 2.90 21.04 6.63
C LEU A 136 3.90 20.24 7.50
N MET A 137 4.66 19.33 6.89
CA MET A 137 5.61 18.43 7.57
C MET A 137 7.07 18.88 7.46
N LEU A 138 7.31 20.11 6.98
CA LEU A 138 8.61 20.73 6.81
C LEU A 138 8.74 21.92 7.77
#